data_AF-A0A0C2J4C4-F1
#
_entry.id   AF-A0A0C2J4C4-F1
#
_cell.length_a   1.000
_cell.length_b   1.000
_cell.length_c   1.000
_cell.angle_alpha   90.00
_cell.angle_beta   90.00
_cell.angle_gamma   90.00
#
_symmetry.space_group_name_H-M   'P 1'
#
loop_
_entity.id
_entity.type
_entity.pdbx_description
1 polymer ?
#
loop_
_entity_poly.entity_id
_entity_poly.type
_entity_poly.pdbx_seq_one_letter_code
_entity_poly.pdbx_strand_id
1 'polypeptide(L)'
;MLKVAASQLPSPKIPEDLLFSEIDEIMNTNFDFKRFIACERYKFFTEIKREPDETPAQLAIRIRQKASTCDFQSIVDQLDEMMKTCFISTINNGAVIKAIFHRSNANLSFLQTVEIATEVEEASKSAKAQILDDSELDKVSIKASEYQCKSCGK
;
A
#
# COMPACT_ATOMS: atom_id res chain seq x y z
N MET A 1 43.84 23.37 12.62
CA MET A 1 43.10 24.07 11.56
C MET A 1 42.24 23.06 10.81
N LEU A 2 40.91 23.20 10.85
CA LEU A 2 40.00 22.43 10.00
C LEU A 2 40.13 22.95 8.57
N LYS A 3 40.52 22.07 7.63
CA LYS A 3 40.58 22.38 6.20
C LYS A 3 39.14 22.57 5.67
N VAL A 4 38.91 23.69 4.97
CA VAL A 4 37.63 24.01 4.31
C VAL A 4 37.31 22.95 3.25
N ALA A 5 36.03 22.59 3.08
CA ALA A 5 35.59 21.52 2.17
C ALA A 5 36.16 21.65 0.75
N ALA A 6 36.34 22.88 0.25
CA ALA A 6 36.93 23.16 -1.06
C ALA A 6 38.37 22.62 -1.21
N SER A 7 39.16 22.59 -0.13
CA SER A 7 40.55 22.10 -0.15
C SER A 7 40.68 20.57 -0.09
N GLN A 8 39.56 19.85 -0.05
CA GLN A 8 39.50 18.39 -0.13
C GLN A 8 39.15 17.88 -1.55
N LEU A 9 38.80 18.79 -2.47
CA LEU A 9 38.48 18.44 -3.84
C LEU A 9 39.76 18.37 -4.69
N PRO A 10 39.94 17.34 -5.53
CA PRO A 10 41.07 17.28 -6.44
C PRO A 10 41.05 18.47 -7.41
N SER A 11 42.22 18.95 -7.79
CA SER A 11 42.37 19.98 -8.82
C SER A 11 41.73 19.50 -10.13
N PRO A 12 40.94 20.35 -10.84
CA PRO A 12 40.31 19.98 -12.10
C PRO A 12 41.35 19.47 -13.10
N LYS A 13 41.10 18.30 -13.69
CA LYS A 13 41.91 17.78 -14.81
C LYS A 13 41.58 18.58 -16.07
N ILE A 14 42.59 18.79 -16.92
CA ILE A 14 42.43 19.41 -18.23
C ILE A 14 41.77 18.38 -19.17
N PRO A 15 40.70 18.73 -19.91
CA PRO A 15 39.97 17.77 -20.75
C PRO A 15 40.83 17.08 -21.81
N GLU A 16 41.84 17.78 -22.34
CA GLU A 16 42.77 17.28 -23.36
C GLU A 16 43.68 16.15 -22.87
N ASP A 17 43.80 15.96 -21.55
CA ASP A 17 44.61 14.91 -20.92
C ASP A 17 43.80 13.66 -20.57
N LEU A 18 42.50 13.62 -20.89
CA LEU A 18 41.61 12.50 -20.57
C LEU A 18 41.42 11.55 -21.75
N LEU A 19 41.53 10.25 -21.49
CA LEU A 19 41.08 9.23 -22.43
C LEU A 19 39.55 9.24 -22.51
N PHE A 20 39.01 8.86 -23.68
CA PHE A 20 37.56 8.77 -23.86
C PHE A 20 36.87 7.87 -22.82
N SER A 21 37.51 6.78 -22.39
CA SER A 21 37.01 5.92 -21.32
C SER A 21 36.94 6.62 -19.96
N GLU A 22 37.90 7.51 -19.67
CA GLU A 22 37.87 8.31 -18.44
C GLU A 22 36.76 9.37 -18.52
N ILE A 23 36.52 9.95 -19.70
CA ILE A 23 35.40 10.86 -19.93
C ILE A 23 34.08 10.12 -19.73
N ASP A 24 33.92 8.94 -20.31
CA ASP A 24 32.70 8.12 -20.17
C ASP A 24 32.47 7.73 -18.70
N GLU A 25 33.52 7.31 -17.98
CA GLU A 25 33.42 6.99 -16.55
C GLU A 25 33.07 8.22 -15.69
N ILE A 26 33.64 9.39 -15.99
CA ILE A 26 33.30 10.66 -15.33
C ILE A 26 31.85 11.02 -15.63
N MET A 27 31.41 10.91 -16.89
CA MET A 27 30.05 11.22 -17.29
C MET A 27 29.05 10.29 -16.62
N ASN A 28 29.31 8.98 -16.60
CA ASN A 28 28.48 8.02 -15.88
C ASN A 28 28.54 8.28 -14.36
N THR A 29 29.70 8.57 -13.77
CA THR A 29 29.78 8.78 -12.33
C THR A 29 28.99 9.99 -11.84
N ASN A 30 28.98 11.08 -12.63
CA ASN A 30 28.40 12.37 -12.26
C ASN A 30 26.98 12.59 -12.81
N PHE A 31 26.65 11.99 -13.95
CA PHE A 31 25.39 12.21 -14.66
C PHE A 31 24.58 10.94 -14.88
N ASP A 32 25.10 9.75 -14.58
CA ASP A 32 24.22 8.59 -14.45
C ASP A 32 23.22 8.88 -13.34
N PHE A 33 21.97 8.49 -13.56
CA PHE A 33 20.91 8.67 -12.59
C PHE A 33 21.13 7.69 -11.44
N LYS A 34 22.15 7.92 -10.61
CA LYS A 34 22.37 7.22 -9.36
C LYS A 34 21.14 7.46 -8.50
N ARG A 35 20.25 6.47 -8.48
CA ARG A 35 19.03 6.53 -7.68
C ARG A 35 19.46 6.64 -6.23
N PHE A 36 19.18 7.79 -5.63
CA PHE A 36 19.44 7.97 -4.22
C PHE A 36 18.42 7.16 -3.43
N ILE A 37 18.80 5.95 -3.03
CA ILE A 37 17.91 4.96 -2.40
C ILE A 37 17.18 5.53 -1.19
N ALA A 38 17.84 6.37 -0.39
CA ALA A 38 17.20 7.04 0.75
C ALA A 38 16.04 7.96 0.31
N CYS A 39 16.19 8.67 -0.82
CA CYS A 39 15.10 9.46 -1.40
C CYS A 39 13.98 8.56 -1.93
N GLU A 40 14.29 7.45 -2.61
CA GLU A 40 13.26 6.52 -3.09
C GLU A 40 12.45 5.91 -1.94
N ARG A 41 13.12 5.51 -0.85
CA ARG A 41 12.47 5.04 0.38
C ARG A 41 11.65 6.13 1.07
N TYR A 42 12.15 7.36 1.11
CA TYR A 42 11.37 8.50 1.62
C TYR A 42 10.08 8.68 0.82
N LYS A 43 10.17 8.68 -0.52
CA LYS A 43 9.00 8.76 -1.41
C LYS A 43 8.04 7.59 -1.20
N PHE A 44 8.55 6.38 -1.01
CA PHE A 44 7.74 5.19 -0.76
C PHE A 44 6.82 5.34 0.46
N PHE A 45 7.30 5.92 1.56
CA PHE A 45 6.48 6.11 2.76
C PHE A 45 5.66 7.40 2.80
N THR A 46 5.99 8.41 1.98
CA THR A 46 5.38 9.75 2.09
C THR A 46 4.50 10.13 0.90
N GLU A 47 4.80 9.65 -0.30
CA GLU A 47 4.10 10.02 -1.53
C GLU A 47 3.01 9.04 -1.93
N ILE A 48 3.09 7.77 -1.49
CA ILE A 48 2.06 6.78 -1.81
C ILE A 48 0.80 7.10 -1.00
N LYS A 49 -0.20 7.63 -1.71
CA LYS A 49 -1.55 7.87 -1.22
C LYS A 49 -2.54 7.02 -2.00
N ARG A 50 -3.59 6.56 -1.31
CA ARG A 50 -4.69 5.86 -1.94
C ARG A 50 -5.47 6.85 -2.80
N GLU A 51 -5.64 6.53 -4.07
CA GLU A 51 -6.47 7.35 -4.96
C GLU A 51 -7.96 7.16 -4.62
N PRO A 52 -8.83 8.15 -4.91
CA PRO A 52 -10.27 7.96 -4.79
C PRO A 52 -10.73 6.73 -5.59
N ASP A 53 -11.59 5.90 -4.98
CA ASP A 53 -12.15 4.68 -5.57
C ASP A 53 -11.13 3.59 -5.95
N GLU A 54 -9.87 3.74 -5.56
CA GLU A 54 -8.85 2.72 -5.77
C GLU A 54 -9.12 1.48 -4.92
N THR A 55 -9.10 0.30 -5.54
CA THR A 55 -9.29 -0.96 -4.84
C THR A 55 -8.04 -1.36 -4.05
N PRO A 56 -8.16 -2.20 -3.01
CA PRO A 56 -7.00 -2.71 -2.26
C PRO A 56 -5.98 -3.41 -3.18
N ALA A 57 -6.45 -4.15 -4.18
CA ALA A 57 -5.60 -4.82 -5.15
C ALA A 57 -4.81 -3.84 -6.05
N GLN A 58 -5.45 -2.76 -6.51
CA GLN A 58 -4.78 -1.72 -7.32
C GLN A 58 -3.70 -0.99 -6.50
N LEU A 59 -4.03 -0.63 -5.26
CA LEU A 59 -3.07 -0.04 -4.33
C LEU A 59 -1.85 -0.96 -4.12
N ALA A 60 -2.09 -2.26 -3.93
CA ALA A 60 -1.03 -3.24 -3.74
C ALA A 60 -0.08 -3.34 -4.96
N ILE A 61 -0.62 -3.26 -6.18
CA ILE A 61 0.18 -3.24 -7.42
C ILE A 61 1.10 -2.02 -7.44
N ARG A 62 0.57 -0.81 -7.14
CA ARG A 62 1.38 0.42 -7.09
C ARG A 62 2.47 0.36 -6.04
N ILE A 63 2.18 -0.19 -4.85
CA ILE A 63 3.18 -0.38 -3.79
C ILE A 63 4.30 -1.30 -4.27
N ARG A 64 3.98 -2.43 -4.93
CA ARG A 64 5.00 -3.33 -5.50
C ARG A 64 5.86 -2.62 -6.55
N GLN A 65 5.24 -1.84 -7.43
CA GLN A 65 5.96 -1.06 -8.44
C GLN A 65 6.92 -0.05 -7.80
N LYS A 66 6.48 0.70 -6.79
CA LYS A 66 7.33 1.68 -6.10
C LYS A 66 8.42 1.00 -5.26
N ALA A 67 8.14 -0.15 -4.65
CA ALA A 67 9.12 -0.91 -3.88
C ALA A 67 10.32 -1.36 -4.75
N SER A 68 10.11 -1.58 -6.06
CA SER A 68 11.19 -1.98 -6.99
C SER A 68 12.31 -0.95 -7.14
N THR A 69 12.06 0.33 -6.85
CA THR A 69 13.08 1.40 -6.92
C THR A 69 13.81 1.63 -5.60
N CYS A 70 13.34 1.01 -4.51
CA CYS A 70 13.79 1.27 -3.15
C CYS A 70 14.90 0.33 -2.67
N ASP A 71 15.27 -0.66 -3.48
CA ASP A 71 16.27 -1.68 -3.16
C ASP A 71 16.04 -2.29 -1.77
N PHE A 72 14.82 -2.76 -1.51
CA PHE A 72 14.52 -3.45 -0.25
C PHE A 72 15.03 -4.88 -0.25
N GLN A 73 15.19 -5.52 -1.41
CA GLN A 73 15.73 -6.88 -1.54
C GLN A 73 17.19 -6.99 -1.08
N SER A 74 17.96 -5.91 -1.07
CA SER A 74 19.32 -5.91 -0.50
C SER A 74 19.33 -6.08 1.03
N ILE A 75 18.16 -6.01 1.68
CA ILE A 75 18.00 -6.22 3.11
C ILE A 75 17.16 -7.49 3.34
N VAL A 76 17.74 -8.46 4.04
CA VAL A 76 17.15 -9.78 4.30
C VAL A 76 15.74 -9.65 4.88
N ASP A 77 14.77 -10.30 4.23
CA ASP A 77 13.38 -10.43 4.65
C ASP A 77 12.60 -9.11 4.90
N GLN A 78 13.11 -7.96 4.47
CA GLN A 78 12.46 -6.67 4.74
C GLN A 78 11.41 -6.25 3.71
N LEU A 79 11.49 -6.73 2.47
CA LEU A 79 10.59 -6.28 1.41
C LEU A 79 9.12 -6.48 1.78
N ASP A 80 8.75 -7.66 2.29
CA ASP A 80 7.37 -7.97 2.66
C ASP A 80 6.88 -7.06 3.79
N GLU A 81 7.70 -6.86 4.84
CA GLU A 81 7.40 -5.95 5.95
C GLU A 81 7.24 -4.49 5.53
N MET A 82 8.10 -3.99 4.63
CA MET A 82 8.00 -2.62 4.12
C MET A 82 6.74 -2.41 3.28
N MET A 83 6.40 -3.37 2.41
CA MET A 83 5.17 -3.33 1.62
C MET A 83 3.92 -3.40 2.50
N LYS A 84 3.91 -4.26 3.53
CA LYS A 84 2.84 -4.34 4.53
C LYS A 84 2.64 -3.03 5.26
N THR A 85 3.72 -2.49 5.82
CA THR A 85 3.68 -1.26 6.61
C THR A 85 3.17 -0.09 5.78
N CYS A 86 3.68 0.05 4.55
CA CYS A 86 3.20 1.05 3.60
C CYS A 86 1.70 0.86 3.32
N PHE A 87 1.27 -0.35 2.96
CA PHE A 87 -0.13 -0.63 2.66
C PHE A 87 -1.09 -0.33 3.81
N ILE A 88 -0.76 -0.76 5.03
CA ILE A 88 -1.56 -0.49 6.23
C ILE A 88 -1.64 1.02 6.49
N SER A 89 -0.53 1.75 6.29
CA SER A 89 -0.51 3.21 6.46
C SER A 89 -1.30 3.96 5.39
N THR A 90 -1.42 3.39 4.19
CA THR A 90 -2.02 4.07 3.02
C THR A 90 -3.49 3.70 2.80
N ILE A 91 -3.96 2.51 3.21
CA ILE A 91 -5.32 2.03 2.90
C ILE A 91 -6.44 2.92 3.46
N ASN A 92 -6.16 3.65 4.54
CA ASN A 92 -7.02 4.65 5.18
C ASN A 92 -8.48 4.17 5.42
N ASN A 93 -8.66 2.90 5.76
CA ASN A 93 -9.95 2.30 6.07
C ASN A 93 -9.92 1.67 7.46
N GLY A 94 -10.63 2.26 8.42
CA GLY A 94 -10.60 1.84 9.81
C GLY A 94 -11.13 0.43 10.06
N ALA A 95 -12.08 -0.06 9.25
CA ALA A 95 -12.59 -1.43 9.37
C ALA A 95 -11.55 -2.44 8.90
N VAL A 96 -10.88 -2.15 7.78
CA VAL A 96 -9.77 -2.96 7.25
C VAL A 96 -8.63 -3.03 8.25
N ILE A 97 -8.18 -1.89 8.78
CA ILE A 97 -7.07 -1.83 9.75
C ILE A 97 -7.40 -2.66 11.00
N LYS A 98 -8.62 -2.54 11.54
CA LYS A 98 -9.06 -3.37 12.68
C LYS A 98 -9.08 -4.86 12.36
N ALA A 99 -9.56 -5.24 11.17
CA ALA A 99 -9.60 -6.64 10.75
C ALA A 99 -8.20 -7.24 10.59
N ILE A 100 -7.27 -6.49 9.99
CA ILE A 100 -5.86 -6.88 9.87
C ILE A 100 -5.25 -7.09 11.26
N PHE A 101 -5.39 -6.13 12.17
CA PHE A 101 -4.81 -6.23 13.51
C PHE A 101 -5.41 -7.40 14.32
N HIS A 102 -6.71 -7.66 14.18
CA HIS A 102 -7.36 -8.79 14.85
C HIS A 102 -6.88 -10.15 14.33
N ARG A 103 -6.60 -10.27 13.01
CA ARG A 103 -6.06 -11.49 12.40
C ARG A 103 -4.54 -11.64 12.58
N SER A 104 -3.81 -10.60 13.00
CA SER A 104 -2.34 -10.55 12.98
C SER A 104 -1.59 -11.32 14.09
N ASN A 105 -2.25 -12.25 14.79
CA ASN A 105 -1.64 -12.98 15.91
C ASN A 105 -0.40 -13.83 15.53
N ALA A 106 -0.16 -14.07 14.23
CA ALA A 106 1.05 -14.70 13.71
C ALA A 106 1.38 -14.17 12.31
N ASN A 107 2.28 -13.18 12.20
CA ASN A 107 2.98 -12.76 10.98
C ASN A 107 2.19 -12.88 9.65
N LEU A 108 1.22 -11.99 9.44
CA LEU A 108 0.56 -11.89 8.13
C LEU A 108 1.57 -11.44 7.07
N SER A 109 1.54 -12.07 5.89
CA SER A 109 2.28 -11.64 4.71
C SER A 109 1.61 -10.44 4.01
N PHE A 110 2.34 -9.78 3.12
CA PHE A 110 1.78 -8.67 2.34
C PHE A 110 0.54 -9.12 1.55
N LEU A 111 0.61 -10.30 0.92
CA LEU A 111 -0.50 -10.84 0.15
C LEU A 111 -1.74 -11.08 1.03
N GLN A 112 -1.58 -11.72 2.18
CA GLN A 112 -2.68 -11.98 3.12
C GLN A 112 -3.30 -10.67 3.63
N THR A 113 -2.48 -9.63 3.83
CA THR A 113 -2.96 -8.30 4.23
C THR A 113 -3.87 -7.68 3.17
N VAL A 114 -3.52 -7.85 1.88
CA VAL A 114 -4.32 -7.36 0.74
C VAL A 114 -5.62 -8.18 0.59
N GLU A 115 -5.56 -9.49 0.80
CA GLU A 115 -6.75 -10.37 0.78
C GLU A 115 -7.76 -9.95 1.85
N ILE A 116 -7.31 -9.76 3.10
CA ILE A 116 -8.16 -9.28 4.20
C ILE A 116 -8.81 -7.94 3.84
N ALA A 117 -8.04 -7.00 3.29
CA ALA A 117 -8.56 -5.70 2.90
C ALA A 117 -9.64 -5.81 1.81
N THR A 118 -9.41 -6.69 0.83
CA THR A 118 -10.35 -6.95 -0.26
C THR A 118 -11.65 -7.56 0.27
N GLU A 119 -11.57 -8.60 1.09
CA GLU A 119 -12.73 -9.25 1.74
C GLU A 119 -13.59 -8.23 2.50
N VAL A 120 -12.95 -7.38 3.32
CA VAL A 120 -13.65 -6.42 4.18
C VAL A 120 -14.36 -5.34 3.35
N GLU A 121 -13.71 -4.82 2.31
CA GLU A 121 -14.31 -3.80 1.46
C GLU A 121 -15.42 -4.34 0.57
N GLU A 122 -15.26 -5.55 0.03
CA GLU A 122 -16.30 -6.23 -0.74
C GLU A 122 -17.52 -6.57 0.13
N ALA A 123 -17.30 -7.07 1.35
CA ALA A 123 -18.38 -7.32 2.31
C ALA A 123 -19.13 -6.01 2.66
N SER A 124 -18.41 -4.91 2.87
CA SER A 124 -19.03 -3.61 3.13
C SER A 124 -19.84 -3.11 1.93
N LYS A 125 -19.32 -3.28 0.71
CA LYS A 125 -20.01 -2.91 -0.52
C LYS A 125 -21.28 -3.75 -0.74
N SER A 126 -21.20 -5.06 -0.51
CA SER A 126 -22.34 -5.97 -0.61
C SER A 126 -23.43 -5.64 0.41
N ALA A 127 -23.06 -5.38 1.67
CA ALA A 127 -24.01 -5.01 2.71
C ALA A 127 -24.73 -3.68 2.38
N LYS A 128 -24.02 -2.69 1.83
CA LYS A 128 -24.62 -1.44 1.38
C LYS A 128 -25.61 -1.65 0.22
N ALA A 129 -25.30 -2.54 -0.72
CA ALA A 129 -26.19 -2.86 -1.83
C ALA A 129 -27.51 -3.50 -1.35
N GLN A 130 -27.43 -4.47 -0.43
CA GLN A 130 -28.62 -5.12 0.14
C GLN A 130 -29.56 -4.15 0.86
N ILE A 131 -29.02 -3.18 1.61
CA ILE A 131 -29.82 -2.17 2.31
C ILE A 131 -30.54 -1.23 1.32
N LEU A 132 -29.92 -0.93 0.17
CA LEU A 132 -30.53 -0.09 -0.85
C LEU A 132 -31.65 -0.84 -1.58
N ASP A 133 -31.43 -2.13 -1.90
CA ASP A 133 -32.43 -2.96 -2.57
C ASP A 133 -33.64 -3.28 -1.66
N ASP A 134 -33.46 -3.42 -0.34
CA ASP A 134 -34.55 -3.62 0.62
C ASP A 134 -35.51 -2.42 0.74
N SER A 135 -35.12 -1.23 0.25
CA SER A 135 -36.02 -0.07 0.20
C SER A 135 -37.10 -0.18 -0.88
N GLU A 136 -37.00 -1.16 -1.79
CA GLU A 136 -37.98 -1.45 -2.85
C GLU A 136 -38.85 -2.69 -2.58
N LEU A 137 -38.66 -3.41 -1.47
CA LEU A 137 -39.50 -4.58 -1.14
C LEU A 137 -40.73 -4.18 -0.30
N ASP A 138 -41.88 -4.21 -0.96
CA ASP A 138 -43.21 -4.04 -0.38
C ASP A 138 -43.41 -4.85 0.90
N LYS A 139 -43.83 -4.16 1.96
CA LYS A 139 -44.30 -4.77 3.21
C LYS A 139 -45.45 -5.73 2.90
N VAL A 140 -45.19 -7.03 2.89
CA VAL A 140 -46.27 -8.03 2.91
C VAL A 140 -47.03 -7.83 4.22
N SER A 141 -48.20 -7.20 4.11
CA SER A 141 -49.16 -7.09 5.20
C SER A 141 -49.61 -8.50 5.55
N ILE A 142 -49.09 -9.02 6.66
CA ILE A 142 -49.59 -10.25 7.27
C ILE A 142 -51.04 -9.95 7.67
N LYS A 143 -52.00 -10.38 6.85
CA LYS A 143 -53.40 -10.45 7.30
C LYS A 143 -53.42 -11.48 8.41
N ALA A 144 -53.70 -11.02 9.63
CA ALA A 144 -53.97 -11.89 10.76
C ALA A 144 -55.18 -12.77 10.41
N SER A 145 -54.93 -13.98 9.91
CA SER A 145 -55.96 -15.02 9.90
C SER A 145 -56.15 -15.45 11.34
N GLU A 146 -57.35 -15.24 11.86
CA GLU A 146 -57.80 -15.70 13.17
C GLU A 146 -57.53 -17.20 13.32
N TYR A 147 -56.42 -17.56 13.96
CA TYR A 147 -56.24 -18.91 14.49
C TYR A 147 -57.04 -19.02 15.79
N GLN A 148 -58.29 -19.46 15.68
CA GLN A 148 -59.01 -19.98 16.85
C GLN A 148 -58.27 -21.22 17.37
N CYS A 149 -57.67 -21.09 18.55
CA CYS A 149 -57.14 -22.21 19.32
C CYS A 149 -58.29 -23.18 19.64
N LYS A 150 -58.27 -24.39 19.07
CA LYS A 150 -59.28 -25.43 19.30
C LYS A 150 -59.08 -26.23 20.60
N SER A 151 -58.24 -25.76 21.52
CA SER A 151 -57.84 -26.56 22.69
C SER A 151 -58.04 -25.90 24.06
N CYS A 152 -58.59 -24.68 24.13
CA CYS A 152 -59.12 -24.18 25.41
C CYS A 152 -60.58 -24.64 25.57
N GLY A 153 -60.73 -25.87 26.06
CA GLY A 153 -61.97 -26.33 26.67
C GLY A 153 -62.31 -25.51 27.92
N LYS A 154 -63.61 -25.41 28.19
CA LYS A 154 -64.26 -24.74 29.33
C LYS A 154 -63.51 -24.88 30.66
#